data_AF-A0A356X106-F1
#
_entry.id   AF-A0A356X106-F1
#
_cell.length_a   1.000
_cell.length_b   1.000
_cell.length_c   1.000
_cell.angle_alpha   90.00
_cell.angle_beta   90.00
_cell.angle_gamma   90.00
#
_symmetry.space_group_name_H-M   'P 1'
#
loop_
_entity.id
_entity.type
_entity.pdbx_description
1 polymer ?
#
loop_
_entity_poly.entity_id
_entity_poly.type
_entity_poly.pdbx_seq_one_letter_code
_entity_poly.pdbx_strand_id
1 'polypeptide(L)'
;MKISALSAFATCMLAVLLISPPAKAQVNREKPDALQDLGITEKLGDHIPQDAKFVTSTGDTVMLGDLYEEGKPILLNPLYYECPMLCGLVLDGVFNVLEEVNWKPGK
;
A
#
# COMPACT_ATOMS: atom_id res chain seq x y z
N MET A 1 -40.33 34.49 34.31
CA MET A 1 -39.43 34.70 33.15
C MET A 1 -38.42 33.56 32.89
N LYS A 2 -37.88 32.85 33.90
CA LYS A 2 -36.92 31.75 33.65
C LYS A 2 -37.55 30.45 33.11
N ILE A 3 -38.79 30.15 33.48
CA ILE A 3 -39.51 28.91 33.10
C ILE A 3 -39.97 28.94 31.64
N SER A 4 -40.38 30.11 31.12
CA SER A 4 -40.80 30.26 29.71
C SER A 4 -39.61 30.10 28.74
N ALA A 5 -38.44 30.63 29.11
CA ALA A 5 -37.20 30.49 28.33
C ALA A 5 -36.73 29.03 28.25
N LEU A 6 -36.87 28.25 29.34
CA LEU A 6 -36.49 26.85 29.36
C LEU A 6 -37.42 25.99 28.49
N SER A 7 -38.73 26.29 28.50
CA SER A 7 -39.70 25.60 27.62
C SER A 7 -39.45 25.91 26.15
N ALA A 8 -39.17 27.17 25.81
CA ALA A 8 -38.89 27.57 24.43
C ALA A 8 -37.61 26.90 23.89
N PHE A 9 -36.59 26.76 24.74
CA PHE A 9 -35.36 26.05 24.38
C PHE A 9 -35.60 24.56 24.13
N ALA A 10 -36.40 23.92 24.98
CA ALA A 10 -36.79 22.52 24.82
C ALA A 10 -37.63 22.29 23.55
N THR A 11 -38.55 23.20 23.23
CA THR A 11 -39.37 23.11 22.01
C THR A 11 -38.53 23.31 20.75
N CYS A 12 -37.59 24.27 20.75
CA CYS A 12 -36.64 24.44 19.63
C CYS A 12 -35.74 23.22 19.45
N MET A 13 -35.23 22.63 20.54
CA MET A 13 -34.35 21.46 20.46
C MET A 13 -35.09 20.22 19.94
N LEU A 14 -36.35 20.03 20.36
CA LEU A 14 -37.20 18.94 19.86
C LEU A 14 -37.57 19.14 18.38
N ALA A 15 -37.85 20.38 17.96
CA ALA A 15 -38.11 20.70 16.56
C ALA A 15 -36.88 20.41 15.67
N VAL A 16 -35.68 20.79 16.12
CA VAL A 16 -34.43 20.48 15.39
C VAL A 16 -34.19 18.97 15.26
N LEU A 17 -34.51 18.21 16.31
CA LEU A 17 -34.39 16.75 16.28
C LEU A 17 -35.37 16.11 15.29
N LEU A 18 -36.59 16.64 15.18
CA LEU A 18 -37.64 16.13 14.29
C LEU A 18 -37.44 16.50 12.81
N ILE A 19 -36.68 17.56 12.52
CA ILE A 19 -36.43 18.06 11.15
C ILE A 19 -35.11 17.54 10.57
N SER A 20 -34.31 16.81 11.36
CA SER A 20 -33.03 16.28 10.90
C SER A 20 -33.23 15.28 9.74
N PRO A 21 -32.67 15.54 8.54
CA PRO A 21 -32.77 14.61 7.43
C PRO A 21 -32.05 13.30 7.78
N PRO A 22 -32.55 12.12 7.34
CA PRO A 22 -31.88 10.86 7.56
C PRO A 22 -30.49 10.91 6.92
N ALA A 23 -29.45 10.74 7.73
CA ALA A 23 -28.10 10.54 7.24
C ALA A 23 -28.06 9.24 6.44
N LYS A 24 -27.94 9.34 5.12
CA LYS A 24 -27.72 8.19 4.24
C LYS A 24 -26.25 7.81 4.37
N ALA A 25 -25.96 6.72 5.07
CA ALA A 25 -24.65 6.09 4.97
C ALA A 25 -24.49 5.55 3.53
N GLN A 26 -23.67 6.22 2.73
CA GLN A 26 -23.30 5.71 1.41
C GLN A 26 -22.22 4.65 1.57
N VAL A 27 -22.54 3.41 1.23
CA VAL A 27 -21.54 2.35 1.09
C VAL A 27 -20.93 2.54 -0.29
N ASN A 28 -19.63 2.81 -0.36
CA ASN A 28 -18.93 2.87 -1.63
C ASN A 28 -18.84 1.46 -2.23
N ARG A 29 -19.81 1.10 -3.06
CA ARG A 29 -19.88 -0.19 -3.77
C ARG A 29 -19.31 -0.12 -5.17
N GLU A 30 -19.02 1.08 -5.67
CA GLU A 30 -18.50 1.27 -7.01
C GLU A 30 -16.98 1.15 -6.98
N LYS A 31 -16.46 0.20 -7.74
CA LYS A 31 -15.04 0.08 -7.99
C LYS A 31 -14.67 1.27 -8.90
N PRO A 32 -13.76 2.18 -8.50
CA PRO A 32 -13.33 3.28 -9.36
C PRO A 32 -12.85 2.74 -10.71
N ASP A 33 -13.15 3.47 -11.80
CA ASP A 33 -12.75 3.08 -13.15
C ASP A 33 -11.25 2.79 -13.26
N ALA A 34 -10.44 3.56 -12.52
CA ALA A 34 -8.99 3.39 -12.41
C ALA A 34 -8.55 2.00 -11.89
N LEU A 35 -9.45 1.23 -11.26
CA LEU A 35 -9.14 -0.11 -10.75
C LEU A 35 -9.66 -1.23 -11.67
N GLN A 36 -10.45 -0.94 -12.72
CA GLN A 36 -11.12 -1.98 -13.52
C GLN A 36 -10.11 -2.99 -14.11
N ASP A 37 -8.98 -2.48 -14.61
CA ASP A 37 -7.92 -3.29 -15.24
C ASP A 37 -6.70 -3.55 -14.34
N LEU A 38 -6.79 -3.23 -13.05
CA LEU A 38 -5.70 -3.55 -12.12
C LEU A 38 -5.71 -5.03 -11.77
N GLY A 39 -4.62 -5.72 -12.11
CA GLY A 39 -4.41 -7.13 -11.83
C GLY A 39 -2.96 -7.54 -12.06
N ILE A 40 -2.66 -8.82 -11.82
CA ILE A 40 -1.33 -9.39 -12.02
C ILE A 40 -1.39 -10.30 -13.25
N THR A 41 -0.55 -10.03 -14.24
CA THR A 41 -0.29 -10.97 -15.34
C THR A 41 0.93 -11.79 -14.97
N GLU A 42 0.70 -13.06 -14.62
CA GLU A 42 1.77 -13.95 -14.20
C GLU A 42 2.61 -14.45 -15.39
N LYS A 43 3.93 -14.49 -15.21
CA LYS A 43 4.92 -14.93 -16.22
C LYS A 43 5.93 -15.91 -15.59
N LEU A 44 5.46 -17.01 -15.00
CA LEU A 44 6.35 -18.00 -14.40
C LEU A 44 7.15 -18.74 -15.47
N GLY A 45 8.42 -19.03 -15.19
CA GLY A 45 9.34 -19.69 -16.11
C GLY A 45 9.96 -18.77 -17.15
N ASP A 46 9.44 -17.55 -17.33
CA ASP A 46 10.09 -16.53 -18.13
C ASP A 46 11.38 -16.03 -17.46
N HIS A 47 12.30 -15.52 -18.27
CA HIS A 47 13.56 -14.95 -17.82
C HIS A 47 13.52 -13.43 -17.83
N ILE A 48 14.08 -12.82 -16.79
CA ILE A 48 14.32 -11.37 -16.76
C ILE A 48 15.54 -11.07 -17.67
N PRO A 49 15.50 -10.02 -18.50
CA PRO A 49 16.63 -9.67 -19.36
C PRO A 49 17.90 -9.43 -18.54
N GLN A 50 18.95 -10.20 -18.83
CA GLN A 50 20.23 -10.10 -18.14
C GLN A 50 20.98 -8.81 -18.48
N ASP A 51 20.67 -8.21 -19.63
CA ASP A 51 21.23 -6.95 -20.09
C ASP A 51 20.48 -5.71 -19.56
N ALA A 52 19.45 -5.91 -18.73
CA ALA A 52 18.76 -4.83 -18.04
C ALA A 52 19.75 -4.04 -17.17
N LYS A 53 19.80 -2.72 -17.39
CA LYS A 53 20.71 -1.81 -16.68
C LYS A 53 20.01 -1.17 -15.50
N PHE A 54 20.67 -1.23 -14.34
CA PHE A 54 20.25 -0.59 -13.10
C PHE A 54 21.32 0.38 -12.62
N VAL A 55 20.93 1.27 -11.72
CA VAL A 55 21.83 2.21 -11.06
C VAL A 55 21.88 1.84 -9.58
N THR A 56 23.08 1.64 -9.05
CA THR A 56 23.28 1.36 -7.63
C THR A 56 23.03 2.62 -6.80
N SER A 57 22.96 2.48 -5.48
CA SER A 57 22.85 3.62 -4.57
C SER A 57 24.07 4.56 -4.59
N THR A 58 25.21 4.10 -5.12
CA THR A 58 26.42 4.91 -5.31
C THR A 58 26.46 5.63 -6.66
N GLY A 59 25.50 5.37 -7.55
CA GLY A 59 25.40 5.97 -8.88
C GLY A 59 26.09 5.17 -9.99
N ASP A 60 26.65 4.00 -9.68
CA ASP A 60 27.29 3.14 -10.67
C ASP A 60 26.22 2.41 -11.51
N THR A 61 26.51 2.19 -12.80
CA THR A 61 25.64 1.36 -13.66
C THR A 61 26.04 -0.10 -13.55
N VAL A 62 25.07 -0.98 -13.36
CA VAL A 62 25.25 -2.45 -13.31
C VAL A 62 24.25 -3.13 -14.25
N MET A 63 24.66 -4.22 -14.91
CA MET A 63 23.71 -5.08 -15.65
C MET A 63 23.22 -6.18 -14.72
N LEU A 64 21.94 -6.55 -14.82
CA LEU A 64 21.35 -7.56 -13.93
C LEU A 64 22.11 -8.89 -13.99
N GLY A 65 22.60 -9.28 -15.18
CA GLY A 65 23.42 -10.46 -15.40
C GLY A 65 24.72 -10.48 -14.62
N ASP A 66 25.30 -9.31 -14.32
CA ASP A 66 26.54 -9.19 -13.55
C ASP A 66 26.36 -9.59 -12.07
N LEU A 67 25.11 -9.67 -11.60
CA LEU A 67 24.76 -10.02 -10.22
C LEU A 67 24.47 -11.53 -10.03
N TYR A 68 24.54 -12.33 -11.10
CA TYR A 68 24.28 -13.77 -11.01
C TYR A 68 25.50 -14.49 -10.46
N GLU A 69 25.27 -15.35 -9.46
CA GLU A 69 26.26 -16.27 -8.93
C GLU A 69 25.75 -17.71 -9.10
N GLU A 70 26.62 -18.60 -9.58
CA GLU A 70 26.26 -20.00 -9.80
C GLU A 70 25.76 -20.66 -8.51
N GLY A 71 24.61 -21.32 -8.59
CA GLY A 71 23.99 -22.01 -7.45
C GLY A 71 23.33 -21.09 -6.41
N LYS A 72 23.26 -19.77 -6.65
CA LYS A 72 22.59 -18.82 -5.74
C LYS A 72 21.31 -18.23 -6.34
N PRO A 73 20.19 -18.22 -5.60
CA PRO A 73 18.97 -17.55 -6.04
C PRO A 73 19.08 -16.03 -5.92
N ILE A 74 18.36 -15.30 -6.76
CA ILE A 74 18.23 -13.85 -6.70
C ILE A 74 16.82 -13.49 -6.20
N LEU A 75 16.75 -12.63 -5.19
CA LEU A 75 15.51 -12.02 -4.72
C LEU A 75 15.45 -10.56 -5.21
N LEU A 76 14.42 -10.22 -6.00
CA LEU A 76 14.16 -8.85 -6.43
C LEU A 76 12.98 -8.27 -5.66
N ASN A 77 13.20 -7.15 -4.98
CA ASN A 77 12.18 -6.43 -4.22
C ASN A 77 12.01 -4.99 -4.78
N PRO A 78 11.14 -4.78 -5.78
CA PRO A 78 10.92 -3.46 -6.36
C PRO A 78 10.17 -2.56 -5.36
N LEU A 79 10.84 -1.50 -4.91
CA LEU A 79 10.29 -0.54 -3.95
C LEU A 79 10.42 0.89 -4.49
N TYR A 80 9.55 1.77 -4.00
CA TYR A 80 9.61 3.20 -4.25
C TYR A 80 10.02 3.94 -2.97
N TYR A 81 10.94 4.89 -3.08
CA TYR A 81 11.41 5.67 -1.94
C TYR A 81 10.31 6.52 -1.28
N GLU A 82 9.37 7.05 -2.08
CA GLU A 82 8.30 7.94 -1.61
C GLU A 82 7.02 7.18 -1.23
N CYS A 83 7.14 5.95 -0.74
CA CYS A 83 6.01 5.08 -0.43
C CYS A 83 5.70 5.13 1.07
N PRO A 84 4.70 5.92 1.51
CA PRO A 84 4.60 6.35 2.90
C PRO A 84 4.18 5.28 3.90
N MET A 85 3.69 4.11 3.45
CA MET A 85 3.20 3.08 4.37
C MET A 85 3.60 1.63 4.01
N LEU A 86 3.33 1.19 2.78
CA LEU A 86 3.46 -0.25 2.46
C LEU A 86 4.91 -0.72 2.32
N CYS A 87 5.81 0.13 1.85
CA CYS A 87 7.15 -0.30 1.49
C CYS A 87 8.01 -0.67 2.71
N GLY A 88 7.77 -0.02 3.86
CA GLY A 88 8.38 -0.44 5.14
C GLY A 88 7.91 -1.85 5.55
N LEU A 89 6.61 -2.12 5.49
CA LEU A 89 6.05 -3.44 5.83
C LEU A 89 6.59 -4.55 4.93
N VAL A 90 6.72 -4.28 3.63
CA VAL A 90 7.30 -5.24 2.67
C VAL A 90 8.76 -5.51 3.00
N LEU A 91 9.54 -4.47 3.30
CA LEU A 91 10.95 -4.59 3.65
C LEU A 91 11.16 -5.38 4.94
N ASP A 92 10.38 -5.10 5.98
CA ASP A 92 10.42 -5.82 7.25
C ASP A 92 10.08 -7.31 7.05
N GLY A 93 9.06 -7.60 6.25
CA GLY A 93 8.69 -8.98 5.89
C GLY A 93 9.82 -9.73 5.19
N VAL A 94 10.53 -9.06 4.27
CA VAL A 94 11.71 -9.64 3.61
C VAL A 94 12.81 -9.92 4.63
N PHE A 95 13.13 -8.99 5.53
CA PHE A 95 14.18 -9.20 6.53
C PHE A 95 13.85 -10.35 7.49
N ASN A 96 12.61 -10.45 7.96
CA ASN A 96 12.19 -11.55 8.83
C ASN A 96 12.41 -12.91 8.16
N VAL A 97 12.04 -13.06 6.89
CA VAL A 97 12.26 -14.31 6.14
C VAL A 97 13.75 -14.60 5.95
N LEU A 98 14.56 -13.56 5.70
CA LEU A 98 16.01 -13.70 5.54
C LEU A 98 16.71 -14.20 6.81
N GLU A 99 16.14 -13.95 7.99
CA GLU A 99 16.66 -14.48 9.27
C GLU A 99 16.35 -15.98 9.45
N GLU A 100 15.28 -16.48 8.83
CA GLU A 100 14.83 -17.87 8.94
C GLU A 100 15.51 -18.81 7.93
N VAL A 101 16.06 -18.27 6.84
CA VAL A 101 16.73 -19.06 5.80
C VAL A 101 18.24 -19.15 6.05
N ASN A 102 18.86 -20.24 5.55
CA ASN A 102 20.30 -20.45 5.68
C ASN A 102 21.15 -19.55 4.76
N TRP A 103 20.52 -18.81 3.84
CA TRP A 103 21.19 -17.95 2.87
C TRP A 103 21.38 -16.55 3.42
N LYS A 104 22.56 -15.97 3.20
CA LYS A 104 22.87 -14.59 3.59
C LYS A 104 23.04 -13.75 2.34
N PRO A 105 22.31 -12.63 2.17
CA PRO A 105 22.49 -11.77 1.02
C PRO A 105 23.95 -11.34 0.84
N GLY A 106 24.47 -11.50 -0.38
CA GLY A 106 25.85 -11.14 -0.75
C GLY A 106 26.95 -12.02 -0.14
N LYS A 107 26.64 -13.19 0.41
CA LYS A 107 27.62 -14.17 0.92
C LYS A 107 27.43 -15.53 0.27
#